data_AF-A0A4R0JFT8-F1
#
_entry.id   AF-A0A4R0JFT8-F1
#
_cell.length_a   1.000
_cell.length_b   1.000
_cell.length_c   1.000
_cell.angle_alpha   90.00
_cell.angle_beta   90.00
_cell.angle_gamma   90.00
#
_symmetry.space_group_name_H-M   'P 1'
#
loop_
_entity.id
_entity.type
_entity.pdbx_description
1 polymer ?
#
loop_
_entity_poly.entity_id
_entity_poly.type
_entity_poly.pdbx_seq_one_letter_code
_entity_poly.pdbx_strand_id
1 'polypeptide(L)'
;MSEAAEPADERGRAEADRPVEARLSDGTQTTSQETPDHLSADLREQMLRDPRFTRLGWGAEPGVEEQYVAREAAQPVADAESDQSEETVTGRRVAEQMEDESSGAATDAEDNSGDPAEEAADVSVPFSVDTEVDSEPIKSRFDRWDPERLAMARPPKPEVSEADDVQPDDRTEGNDRRAEDERNGVAYIAASKDTRPWLAPAAECEPIVQSVYASIDQSDGHGHIRHGAMGSDEMQARRVAFNEDPAQPDPEKRALGVDGIDDSKQHYCGKDSTRVHDATALAAVYVMAAEHPEVRAVLDRPFDENVQPRDIAVPIAELLGSDGHEFCSGFTLKGWPEAKAARKEWLQVARAGGDLSEMPEPEVERIPTFEGGDIKIVFKRNLEAKRYGIYTLFPRPFEE
;
A
#
# COMPACT_ATOMS: atom_id res chain seq x y z
N MET A 1 -52.31 -71.61 31.06
CA MET A 1 -53.54 -71.62 30.25
C MET A 1 -54.22 -70.28 30.46
N SER A 2 -54.13 -69.40 29.46
CA SER A 2 -54.90 -68.18 29.21
C SER A 2 -54.23 -67.59 27.96
N GLU A 3 -54.63 -68.04 26.77
CA GLU A 3 -55.67 -67.46 25.91
C GLU A 3 -55.27 -66.12 25.30
N ALA A 4 -55.13 -66.18 23.98
CA ALA A 4 -54.93 -65.08 23.05
C ALA A 4 -56.24 -64.32 22.82
N ALA A 5 -56.12 -63.07 22.37
CA ALA A 5 -57.14 -62.43 21.54
C ALA A 5 -56.46 -61.47 20.56
N GLU A 6 -56.80 -61.68 19.29
CA GLU A 6 -56.37 -60.97 18.08
C GLU A 6 -56.93 -59.54 17.98
N PRO A 7 -56.37 -58.70 17.08
CA PRO A 7 -56.91 -57.39 16.76
C PRO A 7 -57.85 -57.43 15.55
N ALA A 8 -58.85 -56.55 15.54
CA ALA A 8 -59.65 -56.15 14.38
C ALA A 8 -59.81 -54.61 14.47
N ASP A 9 -59.38 -53.85 13.46
CA ASP A 9 -60.23 -53.33 12.36
C ASP A 9 -60.99 -52.06 12.85
N GLU A 10 -61.20 -50.95 12.15
CA GLU A 10 -61.00 -50.54 10.77
C GLU A 10 -61.16 -48.99 10.74
N ARG A 11 -60.47 -48.33 9.80
CA ARG A 11 -60.74 -47.05 9.11
C ARG A 11 -61.82 -46.07 9.64
N GLY A 12 -61.43 -44.79 9.76
CA GLY A 12 -62.36 -43.66 9.78
C GLY A 12 -61.66 -42.33 9.49
N ARG A 13 -62.17 -41.58 8.52
CA ARG A 13 -61.59 -40.40 7.84
C ARG A 13 -61.63 -39.09 8.64
N ALA A 14 -60.63 -38.25 8.34
CA ALA A 14 -60.65 -36.80 8.05
C ALA A 14 -61.37 -35.80 8.96
N GLU A 15 -60.60 -34.81 9.47
CA GLU A 15 -60.78 -33.35 9.32
C GLU A 15 -59.68 -32.67 10.15
N ALA A 16 -58.69 -32.05 9.50
CA ALA A 16 -58.61 -30.59 9.32
C ALA A 16 -58.39 -29.84 10.64
N ASP A 17 -57.12 -29.64 11.03
CA ASP A 17 -56.74 -28.42 11.72
C ASP A 17 -55.28 -28.03 11.48
N ARG A 18 -55.07 -26.71 11.45
CA ARG A 18 -54.03 -25.94 10.76
C ARG A 18 -52.62 -26.07 11.38
N PRO A 19 -51.54 -26.03 10.58
CA PRO A 19 -50.22 -25.67 11.10
C PRO A 19 -50.09 -24.15 11.25
N VAL A 20 -49.58 -23.76 12.41
CA VAL A 20 -49.18 -22.40 12.78
C VAL A 20 -48.01 -21.98 11.88
N GLU A 21 -48.26 -20.98 11.02
CA GLU A 21 -47.19 -20.26 10.32
C GLU A 21 -46.37 -19.48 11.35
N ALA A 22 -45.12 -19.88 11.53
CA ALA A 22 -44.12 -19.05 12.19
C ALA A 22 -43.88 -17.82 11.30
N ARG A 23 -44.27 -16.66 11.84
CA ARG A 23 -43.93 -15.34 11.32
C ARG A 23 -42.42 -15.23 11.16
N LEU A 24 -41.94 -15.19 9.92
CA LEU A 24 -40.71 -14.50 9.58
C LEU A 24 -41.00 -13.01 9.74
N SER A 25 -40.50 -12.42 10.82
CA SER A 25 -40.44 -10.97 10.96
C SER A 25 -39.28 -10.45 10.13
N ASP A 26 -39.62 -9.83 9.01
CA ASP A 26 -38.84 -8.76 8.39
C ASP A 26 -38.48 -7.72 9.44
N GLY A 27 -37.20 -7.32 9.48
CA GLY A 27 -36.75 -6.30 10.41
C GLY A 27 -35.24 -6.18 10.54
N THR A 28 -34.49 -6.27 9.44
CA THR A 28 -33.13 -5.68 9.41
C THR A 28 -33.12 -4.65 8.30
N GLN A 29 -33.48 -3.41 8.65
CA GLN A 29 -33.17 -2.25 7.82
C GLN A 29 -31.65 -2.14 7.77
N THR A 30 -31.05 -2.63 6.69
CA THR A 30 -29.75 -2.19 6.24
C THR A 30 -29.94 -0.74 5.76
N THR A 31 -29.58 0.22 6.60
CA THR A 31 -29.36 1.58 6.14
C THR A 31 -28.08 1.57 5.30
N SER A 32 -28.23 1.28 4.01
CA SER A 32 -27.24 1.70 3.02
C SER A 32 -27.17 3.22 3.13
N GLN A 33 -26.05 3.74 3.63
CA GLN A 33 -25.69 5.13 3.39
C GLN A 33 -25.45 5.24 1.89
N GLU A 34 -26.48 5.69 1.16
CA GLU A 34 -26.32 6.23 -0.18
C GLU A 34 -25.33 7.38 -0.08
N THR A 35 -24.14 7.21 -0.64
CA THR A 35 -23.28 8.34 -1.00
C THR A 35 -24.10 9.25 -1.90
N PRO A 36 -24.23 10.56 -1.59
CA PRO A 36 -24.98 11.46 -2.46
C PRO A 36 -24.31 11.51 -3.82
N ASP A 37 -25.05 11.09 -4.84
CA ASP A 37 -24.74 11.31 -6.25
C ASP A 37 -24.51 12.83 -6.45
N HIS A 38 -23.25 13.24 -6.60
CA HIS A 38 -22.88 14.64 -6.79
C HIS A 38 -23.06 15.14 -8.23
N LEU A 39 -23.65 14.33 -9.11
CA LEU A 39 -23.92 14.72 -10.49
C LEU A 39 -25.34 15.25 -10.59
N SER A 40 -25.49 16.51 -10.99
CA SER A 40 -26.80 17.09 -11.26
C SER A 40 -27.56 16.23 -12.28
N ALA A 41 -28.89 16.15 -12.14
CA ALA A 41 -29.74 15.42 -13.09
C ALA A 41 -29.49 15.85 -14.54
N ASP A 42 -29.16 17.13 -14.75
CA ASP A 42 -28.80 17.72 -16.04
C ASP A 42 -27.48 17.15 -16.61
N LEU A 43 -26.47 16.89 -15.76
CA LEU A 43 -25.19 16.32 -16.20
C LEU A 43 -25.34 14.84 -16.56
N ARG A 44 -26.17 14.11 -15.80
CA ARG A 44 -26.51 12.71 -16.11
C ARG A 44 -27.26 12.60 -17.44
N GLU A 45 -28.19 13.52 -17.69
CA GLU A 45 -28.94 13.58 -18.95
C GLU A 45 -28.07 14.06 -20.12
N GLN A 46 -27.07 14.93 -19.89
CA GLN A 46 -26.08 15.30 -20.90
C GLN A 46 -25.14 14.13 -21.26
N MET A 47 -24.68 13.35 -20.29
CA MET A 47 -23.83 12.18 -20.53
C MET A 47 -24.55 11.09 -21.34
N LEU A 48 -25.85 10.88 -21.08
CA LEU A 48 -26.68 9.93 -21.83
C LEU A 48 -27.01 10.41 -23.26
N ARG A 49 -26.88 11.70 -23.55
CA ARG A 49 -27.11 12.29 -24.87
C ARG A 49 -25.82 12.46 -25.70
N ASP A 50 -24.63 12.27 -25.12
CA ASP A 50 -23.37 12.32 -25.86
C ASP A 50 -23.17 11.00 -26.65
N PRO A 51 -23.06 11.06 -27.99
CA PRO A 51 -22.91 9.87 -28.84
C PRO A 51 -21.61 9.08 -28.59
N ARG A 52 -20.68 9.58 -27.78
CA ARG A 52 -19.48 8.85 -27.35
C ARG A 52 -19.74 7.85 -26.22
N PHE A 53 -20.85 7.99 -25.47
CA PHE A 53 -21.19 7.11 -24.34
C PHE A 53 -22.17 5.97 -24.68
N THR A 54 -22.65 5.89 -25.93
CA THR A 54 -23.65 4.88 -26.36
C THR A 54 -23.08 3.76 -27.23
N ARG A 55 -21.78 3.47 -27.13
CA ARG A 55 -21.16 2.30 -27.80
C ARG A 55 -20.42 1.40 -26.82
N LEU A 56 -21.17 0.76 -25.94
CA LEU A 56 -20.77 -0.53 -25.34
C LEU A 56 -21.71 -1.61 -25.88
N GLY A 57 -21.37 -2.12 -27.05
CA GLY A 57 -21.90 -3.38 -27.56
C GLY A 57 -20.94 -4.49 -27.16
N TRP A 58 -21.44 -5.42 -26.34
CA TRP A 58 -20.79 -6.67 -25.93
C TRP A 58 -20.10 -7.42 -27.07
N GLY A 59 -18.95 -8.02 -26.75
CA GLY A 59 -18.31 -9.07 -27.55
C GLY A 59 -17.02 -9.56 -26.89
N ALA A 60 -17.10 -10.71 -26.21
CA ALA A 60 -15.94 -11.56 -25.86
C ALA A 60 -15.20 -11.96 -27.16
N GLU A 61 -13.88 -12.18 -27.20
CA GLU A 61 -13.12 -13.28 -26.57
C GLU A 61 -11.56 -13.10 -26.82
N PRO A 62 -10.66 -14.01 -26.37
CA PRO A 62 -9.47 -13.70 -25.57
C PRO A 62 -8.11 -13.75 -26.29
N GLY A 63 -7.07 -13.30 -25.58
CA GLY A 63 -5.77 -13.98 -25.59
C GLY A 63 -4.56 -13.13 -25.94
N VAL A 64 -3.91 -12.53 -24.93
CA VAL A 64 -2.46 -12.25 -24.90
C VAL A 64 -2.02 -12.12 -23.43
N GLU A 65 -1.79 -13.23 -22.71
CA GLU A 65 -1.38 -13.18 -21.29
C GLU A 65 -0.14 -14.05 -21.00
N GLU A 66 0.74 -14.28 -21.97
CA GLU A 66 1.79 -15.32 -21.85
C GLU A 66 3.24 -14.87 -22.07
N GLN A 67 3.56 -13.56 -21.98
CA GLN A 67 4.94 -13.10 -22.26
C GLN A 67 5.73 -12.46 -21.10
N TYR A 68 5.14 -12.24 -19.92
CA TYR A 68 5.88 -11.68 -18.78
C TYR A 68 6.47 -12.71 -17.80
N VAL A 69 6.03 -13.97 -17.82
CA VAL A 69 6.49 -15.00 -16.86
C VAL A 69 7.76 -15.74 -17.32
N ALA A 70 8.16 -15.62 -18.59
CA ALA A 70 9.21 -16.48 -19.16
C ALA A 70 10.66 -15.98 -19.00
N ARG A 71 10.91 -14.79 -18.42
CA ARG A 71 12.27 -14.17 -18.46
C ARG A 71 13.08 -14.25 -17.17
N GLU A 72 12.51 -14.69 -16.05
CA GLU A 72 13.25 -14.90 -14.79
C GLU A 72 13.62 -16.37 -14.52
N ALA A 73 13.13 -17.34 -15.29
CA ALA A 73 13.34 -18.76 -15.03
C ALA A 73 14.73 -19.32 -15.46
N ALA A 74 15.72 -18.48 -15.74
CA ALA A 74 17.02 -18.91 -16.28
C ALA A 74 18.23 -18.43 -15.46
N GLN A 75 18.19 -18.54 -14.13
CA GLN A 75 19.41 -18.61 -13.31
C GLN A 75 19.24 -19.63 -12.17
N PRO A 76 20.14 -20.61 -12.00
CA PRO A 76 20.11 -21.49 -10.86
C PRO A 76 20.65 -20.76 -9.63
N VAL A 77 19.77 -20.40 -8.69
CA VAL A 77 20.19 -19.90 -7.37
C VAL A 77 20.33 -21.13 -6.47
N ALA A 78 21.57 -21.42 -6.11
CA ALA A 78 21.90 -22.39 -5.08
C ALA A 78 21.37 -21.91 -3.73
N ASP A 79 20.84 -22.83 -2.94
CA ASP A 79 20.37 -22.62 -1.57
C ASP A 79 21.40 -21.85 -0.74
N ALA A 80 21.03 -20.67 -0.28
CA ALA A 80 21.77 -19.91 0.71
C ALA A 80 20.82 -19.57 1.87
N GLU A 81 20.88 -20.41 2.90
CA GLU A 81 20.49 -20.05 4.26
C GLU A 81 21.27 -18.79 4.67
N SER A 82 20.59 -17.63 4.65
CA SER A 82 21.12 -16.36 5.13
C SER A 82 20.48 -16.05 6.48
N ASP A 83 20.94 -16.79 7.48
CA ASP A 83 20.95 -16.36 8.88
C ASP A 83 22.42 -16.41 9.34
N GLN A 84 22.81 -15.53 10.25
CA GLN A 84 24.15 -15.34 10.85
C GLN A 84 25.06 -14.25 10.24
N SER A 85 24.99 -13.06 10.85
CA SER A 85 26.20 -12.46 11.43
C SER A 85 25.83 -11.46 12.53
N GLU A 86 25.58 -11.98 13.74
CA GLU A 86 25.79 -11.20 14.96
C GLU A 86 27.23 -11.47 15.44
N GLU A 87 27.99 -10.39 15.49
CA GLU A 87 29.40 -10.37 15.84
C GLU A 87 29.57 -10.60 17.35
N THR A 88 30.13 -11.75 17.71
CA THR A 88 30.56 -12.05 19.08
C THR A 88 31.94 -11.45 19.34
N VAL A 89 31.99 -10.29 20.00
CA VAL A 89 33.24 -9.77 20.58
C VAL A 89 33.36 -10.25 22.02
N THR A 90 34.21 -11.27 22.24
CA THR A 90 34.72 -11.62 23.58
C THR A 90 36.19 -11.23 23.68
N GLY A 91 36.51 -10.35 24.65
CA GLY A 91 37.86 -9.79 24.82
C GLY A 91 38.08 -9.09 26.17
N ARG A 92 38.05 -9.89 27.24
CA ARG A 92 38.41 -9.64 28.65
C ARG A 92 39.71 -8.82 28.86
N ARG A 93 39.71 -7.76 29.71
CA ARG A 93 40.36 -7.70 31.06
C ARG A 93 40.46 -6.29 31.73
N VAL A 94 40.08 -6.25 33.02
CA VAL A 94 40.54 -5.42 34.19
C VAL A 94 40.29 -3.90 34.14
N ALA A 95 40.01 -3.15 35.22
CA ALA A 95 39.31 -3.24 36.51
C ALA A 95 39.36 -1.81 37.09
N GLU A 96 38.35 -1.42 37.87
CA GLU A 96 38.36 -0.48 39.03
C GLU A 96 36.95 0.13 39.14
N GLN A 97 36.11 -0.36 40.05
CA GLN A 97 35.91 0.18 41.41
C GLN A 97 35.54 1.68 41.44
N MET A 98 34.24 1.94 41.59
CA MET A 98 33.75 2.90 42.59
C MET A 98 32.29 2.59 42.91
N GLU A 99 32.07 2.21 44.16
CA GLU A 99 30.80 2.25 44.86
C GLU A 99 30.39 3.73 44.99
N ASP A 100 29.12 4.09 44.80
CA ASP A 100 28.34 4.61 45.93
C ASP A 100 26.84 4.77 45.61
N GLU A 101 26.10 4.53 46.68
CA GLU A 101 24.71 4.75 47.06
C GLU A 101 23.87 5.84 46.34
N SER A 102 22.55 5.60 46.25
CA SER A 102 21.53 6.43 46.94
C SER A 102 20.14 6.41 46.25
N SER A 103 19.26 5.58 46.81
CA SER A 103 17.86 5.84 47.23
C SER A 103 16.98 6.95 46.61
N GLY A 104 15.71 6.57 46.39
CA GLY A 104 14.51 7.40 46.60
C GLY A 104 13.97 8.07 45.32
N ALA A 105 12.68 8.22 45.07
CA ALA A 105 11.49 7.98 45.88
C ALA A 105 10.27 7.86 44.95
N ALA A 106 9.26 7.15 45.42
CA ALA A 106 7.90 7.14 44.90
C ALA A 106 7.23 8.51 45.09
N THR A 107 6.41 8.91 44.13
CA THR A 107 5.23 9.76 44.38
C THR A 107 4.09 9.34 43.46
N ASP A 108 3.00 8.95 44.11
CA ASP A 108 1.64 8.84 43.60
C ASP A 108 1.10 10.18 43.10
N ALA A 109 0.32 10.15 42.02
CA ALA A 109 -0.71 11.13 41.66
C ALA A 109 -1.63 10.45 40.61
N GLU A 110 -2.72 9.82 41.04
CA GLU A 110 -4.08 10.38 41.03
C GLU A 110 -4.57 10.85 39.64
N ASP A 111 -5.34 9.93 39.02
CA ASP A 111 -6.74 10.12 38.64
C ASP A 111 -7.10 11.41 37.90
N ASN A 112 -7.23 11.30 36.57
CA ASN A 112 -8.05 12.22 35.80
C ASN A 112 -8.81 11.48 34.70
N SER A 113 -9.93 10.89 35.10
CA SER A 113 -11.00 10.45 34.21
C SER A 113 -11.61 11.67 33.51
N GLY A 114 -11.45 11.75 32.20
CA GLY A 114 -12.02 12.81 31.37
C GLY A 114 -12.12 12.39 29.92
N ASP A 115 -12.99 11.43 29.64
CA ASP A 115 -13.51 11.17 28.30
C ASP A 115 -14.30 12.41 27.84
N PRO A 116 -13.96 12.98 26.68
CA PRO A 116 -14.93 12.92 25.61
C PRO A 116 -14.25 12.53 24.30
N ALA A 117 -14.45 11.30 23.86
CA ALA A 117 -14.40 10.94 22.45
C ALA A 117 -15.53 11.68 21.70
N GLU A 118 -15.38 13.00 21.51
CA GLU A 118 -16.05 13.71 20.44
C GLU A 118 -15.39 13.30 19.13
N GLU A 119 -16.18 12.58 18.35
CA GLU A 119 -16.00 12.20 16.96
C GLU A 119 -15.74 13.46 16.11
N ALA A 120 -14.50 13.95 16.14
CA ALA A 120 -14.01 14.92 15.18
C ALA A 120 -13.98 14.21 13.83
N ALA A 121 -15.03 14.44 13.03
CA ALA A 121 -14.95 14.24 11.59
C ALA A 121 -13.81 15.13 11.09
N ASP A 122 -12.64 14.52 11.00
CA ASP A 122 -11.42 15.06 10.42
C ASP A 122 -11.72 15.31 8.94
N VAL A 123 -12.22 16.51 8.64
CA VAL A 123 -12.32 17.00 7.28
C VAL A 123 -10.91 17.42 6.89
N SER A 124 -10.03 16.43 6.76
CA SER A 124 -8.69 16.64 6.24
C SER A 124 -8.87 17.19 4.83
N VAL A 125 -8.48 18.46 4.64
CA VAL A 125 -8.51 19.08 3.32
C VAL A 125 -7.60 18.23 2.42
N PRO A 126 -8.10 17.73 1.28
CA PRO A 126 -7.29 16.86 0.44
C PRO A 126 -5.98 17.57 0.05
N PHE A 127 -4.86 16.87 0.16
CA PHE A 127 -3.58 17.40 -0.26
C PHE A 127 -3.63 17.70 -1.75
N SER A 128 -3.35 18.94 -2.13
CA SER A 128 -3.43 19.41 -3.51
C SER A 128 -2.05 19.77 -4.04
N VAL A 129 -1.89 19.80 -5.36
CA VAL A 129 -0.67 20.33 -6.00
C VAL A 129 -0.48 21.82 -5.70
N ASP A 130 -1.53 22.54 -5.29
CA ASP A 130 -1.45 23.95 -4.89
C ASP A 130 -0.95 24.14 -3.45
N THR A 131 -0.76 23.08 -2.67
CA THR A 131 -0.14 23.17 -1.34
C THR A 131 1.26 23.76 -1.44
N GLU A 132 1.62 24.68 -0.53
CA GLU A 132 2.95 25.30 -0.50
C GLU A 132 3.89 24.52 0.43
N VAL A 133 5.09 24.20 -0.08
CA VAL A 133 6.21 23.63 0.70
C VAL A 133 7.40 24.56 0.50
N ASP A 134 7.98 25.03 1.60
CA ASP A 134 9.07 26.03 1.59
C ASP A 134 8.73 27.31 0.81
N SER A 135 7.50 27.82 0.95
CA SER A 135 7.00 29.00 0.19
C SER A 135 6.94 28.80 -1.34
N GLU A 136 6.97 27.55 -1.80
CA GLU A 136 6.80 27.20 -3.21
C GLU A 136 5.61 26.23 -3.36
N PRO A 137 4.64 26.50 -4.25
CA PRO A 137 3.59 25.53 -4.56
C PRO A 137 4.18 24.25 -5.13
N ILE A 138 3.71 23.08 -4.66
CA ILE A 138 4.17 21.76 -5.14
C ILE A 138 4.06 21.65 -6.67
N LYS A 139 3.03 22.26 -7.25
CA LYS A 139 2.86 22.39 -8.71
C LYS A 139 4.11 22.89 -9.42
N SER A 140 4.81 23.87 -8.85
CA SER A 140 6.05 24.42 -9.42
C SER A 140 7.21 23.42 -9.43
N ARG A 141 7.20 22.46 -8.48
CA ARG A 141 8.15 21.35 -8.44
C ARG A 141 7.75 20.26 -9.42
N PHE A 142 6.45 19.97 -9.55
CA PHE A 142 5.94 19.11 -10.62
C PHE A 142 6.29 19.64 -12.01
N ASP A 143 6.36 20.95 -12.21
CA ASP A 143 6.81 21.54 -13.48
C ASP A 143 8.26 21.17 -13.84
N ARG A 144 9.06 20.74 -12.84
CA ARG A 144 10.45 20.27 -13.00
C ARG A 144 10.58 18.75 -13.01
N TRP A 145 9.46 18.03 -12.87
CA TRP A 145 9.43 16.58 -12.90
C TRP A 145 9.95 16.03 -14.23
N ASP A 146 10.89 15.08 -14.13
CA ASP A 146 11.41 14.35 -15.26
C ASP A 146 11.79 12.93 -14.79
N PRO A 147 11.07 11.87 -15.23
CA PRO A 147 11.35 10.50 -14.80
C PRO A 147 12.76 10.03 -15.21
N GLU A 148 13.35 10.58 -16.28
CA GLU A 148 14.72 10.21 -16.68
C GLU A 148 15.74 10.59 -15.62
N ARG A 149 15.53 11.71 -14.91
CA ARG A 149 16.38 12.16 -13.80
C ARG A 149 16.40 11.21 -12.62
N LEU A 150 15.36 10.39 -12.46
CA LEU A 150 15.21 9.40 -11.40
C LEU A 150 15.55 7.98 -11.83
N ALA A 151 16.07 7.81 -13.04
CA ALA A 151 16.25 6.52 -13.64
C ALA A 151 14.96 5.70 -13.84
N MET A 152 13.81 6.38 -13.90
CA MET A 152 12.50 5.75 -14.06
C MET A 152 12.12 5.58 -15.53
N ALA A 153 11.20 4.66 -15.78
CA ALA A 153 10.54 4.53 -17.07
C ALA A 153 9.55 5.67 -17.27
N ARG A 154 9.40 6.13 -18.51
CA ARG A 154 8.32 7.04 -18.90
C ARG A 154 7.05 6.25 -19.16
N PRO A 155 5.86 6.81 -18.88
CA PRO A 155 4.60 6.17 -19.24
C PRO A 155 4.58 5.84 -20.74
N PRO A 156 4.18 4.62 -21.16
CA PRO A 156 4.21 4.23 -22.55
C PRO A 156 3.19 5.07 -23.29
N LYS A 157 3.53 5.41 -24.53
CA LYS A 157 2.51 5.94 -25.43
C LYS A 157 1.44 4.87 -25.59
N PRO A 158 0.14 5.19 -25.43
CA PRO A 158 -0.91 4.23 -25.74
C PRO A 158 -0.72 3.74 -27.18
N GLU A 159 -1.05 2.48 -27.44
CA GLU A 159 -1.07 1.94 -28.80
C GLU A 159 -2.18 2.63 -29.60
N VAL A 160 -1.89 3.82 -30.11
CA VAL A 160 -2.74 4.50 -31.08
C VAL A 160 -2.44 3.83 -32.41
N SER A 161 -3.47 3.31 -33.10
CA SER A 161 -3.29 2.76 -34.45
C SER A 161 -2.55 3.78 -35.32
N GLU A 162 -1.49 3.35 -36.01
CA GLU A 162 -0.43 4.10 -36.72
C GLU A 162 -0.89 5.10 -37.81
N ALA A 163 -2.01 5.80 -37.63
CA ALA A 163 -2.68 6.55 -38.68
C ALA A 163 -2.21 8.00 -38.83
N ASP A 164 -1.44 8.57 -37.89
CA ASP A 164 -1.01 9.98 -37.95
C ASP A 164 0.47 10.15 -37.61
N ASP A 165 1.32 9.80 -38.57
CA ASP A 165 2.77 10.02 -38.57
C ASP A 165 3.08 11.49 -38.90
N VAL A 166 2.84 12.39 -37.94
CA VAL A 166 3.24 13.81 -38.04
C VAL A 166 4.50 14.02 -37.21
N GLN A 167 5.64 14.23 -37.87
CA GLN A 167 6.89 14.57 -37.18
C GLN A 167 6.78 15.94 -36.49
N PRO A 168 7.02 16.04 -35.17
CA PRO A 168 7.03 17.32 -34.47
C PRO A 168 8.34 18.11 -34.69
N ASP A 169 8.23 19.45 -34.65
CA ASP A 169 9.33 20.43 -34.77
C ASP A 169 9.99 20.69 -33.40
N ASP A 170 11.34 20.66 -33.39
CA ASP A 170 12.32 20.56 -32.29
C ASP A 170 12.38 21.79 -31.34
N ARG A 171 11.38 22.69 -31.36
CA ARG A 171 11.39 23.95 -30.58
C ARG A 171 10.23 24.15 -29.63
N THR A 172 9.28 23.22 -29.62
CA THR A 172 8.11 23.18 -28.69
C THR A 172 8.21 22.01 -27.69
N GLU A 173 9.31 21.25 -27.75
CA GLU A 173 9.43 19.89 -27.20
C GLU A 173 9.20 19.77 -25.69
N GLY A 174 9.58 20.75 -24.87
CA GLY A 174 9.47 20.63 -23.41
C GLY A 174 8.04 20.59 -22.88
N ASN A 175 7.20 21.52 -23.34
CA ASN A 175 5.78 21.56 -22.96
C ASN A 175 4.98 20.42 -23.63
N ASP A 176 5.34 20.08 -24.86
CA ASP A 176 4.71 18.97 -25.58
C ASP A 176 5.02 17.63 -24.91
N ARG A 177 6.23 17.46 -24.38
CA ARG A 177 6.69 16.25 -23.70
C ARG A 177 5.96 16.01 -22.38
N ARG A 178 5.82 17.03 -21.52
CA ARG A 178 5.06 16.90 -20.26
C ARG A 178 3.60 16.54 -20.54
N ALA A 179 2.96 17.30 -21.44
CA ALA A 179 1.57 17.05 -21.77
C ALA A 179 1.37 15.64 -22.37
N GLU A 180 2.38 15.12 -23.08
CA GLU A 180 2.41 13.73 -23.54
C GLU A 180 2.53 12.73 -22.37
N ASP A 181 3.46 12.94 -21.43
CA ASP A 181 3.61 12.07 -20.25
C ASP A 181 2.36 12.04 -19.37
N GLU A 182 1.69 13.19 -19.20
CA GLU A 182 0.41 13.29 -18.50
C GLU A 182 -0.68 12.49 -19.20
N ARG A 183 -0.85 12.65 -20.52
CA ARG A 183 -1.82 11.87 -21.31
C ARG A 183 -1.53 10.37 -21.24
N ASN A 184 -0.26 9.99 -21.36
CA ASN A 184 0.17 8.59 -21.31
C ASN A 184 -0.05 8.01 -19.91
N GLY A 185 0.25 8.76 -18.84
CA GLY A 185 0.00 8.36 -17.46
C GLY A 185 -1.47 8.10 -17.18
N VAL A 186 -2.35 9.01 -17.62
CA VAL A 186 -3.81 8.84 -17.52
C VAL A 186 -4.27 7.58 -18.25
N ALA A 187 -3.83 7.40 -19.50
CA ALA A 187 -4.18 6.22 -20.28
C ALA A 187 -3.67 4.92 -19.63
N TYR A 188 -2.45 4.93 -19.11
CA TYR A 188 -1.83 3.80 -18.44
C TYR A 188 -2.59 3.37 -17.19
N ILE A 189 -2.92 4.31 -16.30
CA ILE A 189 -3.67 4.02 -15.07
C ILE A 189 -5.06 3.51 -15.42
N ALA A 190 -5.76 4.14 -16.36
CA ALA A 190 -7.08 3.71 -16.80
C ALA A 190 -7.08 2.26 -17.33
N ALA A 191 -6.02 1.85 -18.05
CA ALA A 191 -5.89 0.51 -18.59
C ALA A 191 -5.42 -0.54 -17.55
N SER A 192 -4.73 -0.11 -16.49
CA SER A 192 -4.00 -1.03 -15.59
C SER A 192 -4.61 -1.16 -14.19
N LYS A 193 -5.41 -0.20 -13.72
CA LYS A 193 -5.88 -0.17 -12.32
C LYS A 193 -6.68 -1.39 -11.86
N ASP A 194 -7.35 -2.08 -12.80
CA ASP A 194 -8.15 -3.26 -12.49
C ASP A 194 -7.28 -4.49 -12.20
N THR A 195 -6.10 -4.59 -12.82
CA THR A 195 -5.14 -5.68 -12.59
C THR A 195 -4.00 -5.28 -11.65
N ARG A 196 -3.83 -3.98 -11.42
CA ARG A 196 -2.84 -3.36 -10.52
C ARG A 196 -3.56 -2.45 -9.52
N PRO A 197 -4.21 -3.00 -8.48
CA PRO A 197 -5.10 -2.25 -7.59
C PRO A 197 -4.41 -1.11 -6.83
N TRP A 198 -3.09 -1.14 -6.69
CA TRP A 198 -2.30 -0.04 -6.12
C TRP A 198 -2.25 1.23 -6.98
N LEU A 199 -2.69 1.18 -8.23
CA LEU A 199 -2.88 2.37 -9.08
C LEU A 199 -4.23 3.05 -8.88
N ALA A 200 -5.21 2.37 -8.27
CA ALA A 200 -6.56 2.88 -8.10
C ALA A 200 -6.62 4.24 -7.36
N PRO A 201 -5.83 4.50 -6.28
CA PRO A 201 -5.86 5.80 -5.60
C PRO A 201 -5.46 6.98 -6.49
N ALA A 202 -4.63 6.76 -7.51
CA ALA A 202 -4.18 7.82 -8.40
C ALA A 202 -5.16 8.09 -9.57
N ALA A 203 -6.13 7.20 -9.83
CA ALA A 203 -6.98 7.28 -11.01
C ALA A 203 -7.82 8.57 -11.10
N GLU A 204 -8.17 9.13 -9.94
CA GLU A 204 -8.98 10.36 -9.84
C GLU A 204 -8.13 11.60 -9.52
N CYS A 205 -6.81 11.46 -9.44
CA CYS A 205 -5.89 12.58 -9.21
C CYS A 205 -5.63 13.39 -10.48
N GLU A 206 -4.95 14.54 -10.34
CA GLU A 206 -4.53 15.35 -11.48
C GLU A 206 -3.63 14.57 -12.46
N PRO A 207 -3.65 14.88 -13.77
CA PRO A 207 -2.85 14.16 -14.78
C PRO A 207 -1.36 14.06 -14.46
N ILE A 208 -0.79 15.09 -13.82
CA ILE A 208 0.61 15.10 -13.42
C ILE A 208 0.90 14.05 -12.32
N VAL A 209 0.01 13.89 -11.34
CA VAL A 209 0.10 12.84 -10.31
C VAL A 209 0.01 11.46 -10.97
N GLN A 210 -0.91 11.29 -11.92
CA GLN A 210 -1.07 10.07 -12.69
C GLN A 210 0.20 9.71 -13.49
N SER A 211 0.88 10.70 -14.07
CA SER A 211 2.15 10.51 -14.78
C SER A 211 3.29 10.03 -13.86
N VAL A 212 3.35 10.56 -12.63
CA VAL A 212 4.32 10.14 -11.62
C VAL A 212 4.06 8.69 -11.21
N TYR A 213 2.81 8.36 -10.88
CA TYR A 213 2.43 6.97 -10.54
C TYR A 213 2.75 5.98 -11.65
N ALA A 214 2.42 6.31 -12.90
CA ALA A 214 2.74 5.47 -14.05
C ALA A 214 4.26 5.26 -14.20
N SER A 215 5.07 6.30 -13.97
CA SER A 215 6.53 6.22 -14.03
C SER A 215 7.13 5.34 -12.92
N ILE A 216 6.60 5.45 -11.69
CA ILE A 216 7.02 4.62 -10.55
C ILE A 216 6.67 3.15 -10.83
N ASP A 217 5.44 2.90 -11.29
CA ASP A 217 4.89 1.57 -11.53
C ASP A 217 5.61 0.79 -12.62
N GLN A 218 6.07 1.46 -13.66
CA GLN A 218 6.82 0.85 -14.75
C GLN A 218 8.31 0.71 -14.48
N SER A 219 8.77 1.27 -13.37
CA SER A 219 10.12 1.04 -12.87
C SER A 219 10.13 -0.27 -12.06
N ASP A 220 10.21 -0.20 -10.73
CA ASP A 220 10.00 -1.38 -9.87
C ASP A 220 8.68 -1.37 -9.12
N GLY A 221 8.01 -0.21 -9.08
CA GLY A 221 6.76 -0.03 -8.36
C GLY A 221 6.79 -0.21 -6.85
N HIS A 222 7.90 -0.60 -6.21
CA HIS A 222 7.89 -0.98 -4.80
C HIS A 222 7.28 0.12 -3.90
N GLY A 223 7.70 1.37 -4.07
CA GLY A 223 7.27 2.47 -3.20
C GLY A 223 5.76 2.68 -3.16
N HIS A 224 5.08 2.79 -4.31
CA HIS A 224 3.62 3.00 -4.29
C HIS A 224 2.82 1.70 -4.06
N ILE A 225 3.36 0.53 -4.44
CA ILE A 225 2.71 -0.77 -4.18
C ILE A 225 2.59 -1.00 -2.66
N ARG A 226 3.61 -0.65 -1.89
CA ARG A 226 3.71 -1.03 -0.46
C ARG A 226 3.69 0.13 0.53
N HIS A 227 4.03 1.34 0.11
CA HIS A 227 4.16 2.52 0.96
C HIS A 227 3.32 3.70 0.46
N GLY A 228 2.43 3.44 -0.51
CA GLY A 228 1.53 4.44 -1.06
C GLY A 228 0.11 4.39 -0.49
N ALA A 229 -0.76 5.14 -1.16
CA ALA A 229 -2.15 5.38 -0.76
C ALA A 229 -3.09 4.17 -0.81
N MET A 230 -2.63 3.02 -1.29
CA MET A 230 -3.49 1.85 -1.42
C MET A 230 -3.71 1.12 -0.08
N GLY A 231 -4.94 0.62 0.10
CA GLY A 231 -5.35 -0.23 1.21
C GLY A 231 -5.97 0.56 2.37
N SER A 232 -6.60 -0.16 3.30
CA SER A 232 -7.09 0.41 4.56
C SER A 232 -6.03 0.33 5.65
N ASP A 233 -6.24 1.06 6.75
CA ASP A 233 -5.43 0.91 7.96
C ASP A 233 -5.51 -0.52 8.51
N GLU A 234 -6.65 -1.20 8.37
CA GLU A 234 -6.78 -2.63 8.68
C GLU A 234 -5.85 -3.49 7.83
N MET A 235 -5.76 -3.26 6.51
CA MET A 235 -4.83 -4.01 5.66
C MET A 235 -3.37 -3.77 6.07
N GLN A 236 -3.02 -2.54 6.47
CA GLN A 236 -1.66 -2.23 6.96
C GLN A 236 -1.36 -2.91 8.29
N ALA A 237 -2.31 -2.93 9.22
CA ALA A 237 -2.21 -3.66 10.48
C ALA A 237 -2.00 -5.16 10.23
N ARG A 238 -2.80 -5.77 9.33
CA ARG A 238 -2.69 -7.18 8.95
C ARG A 238 -1.37 -7.51 8.24
N ARG A 239 -0.83 -6.58 7.45
CA ARG A 239 0.48 -6.73 6.83
C ARG A 239 1.58 -6.93 7.86
N VAL A 240 1.56 -6.17 8.94
CA VAL A 240 2.54 -6.29 10.03
C VAL A 240 2.28 -7.53 10.89
N ALA A 241 1.02 -7.73 11.30
CA ALA A 241 0.65 -8.83 12.19
C ALA A 241 0.84 -10.21 11.53
N PHE A 242 0.42 -10.35 10.27
CA PHE A 242 0.26 -11.65 9.62
C PHE A 242 1.06 -11.82 8.33
N ASN A 243 1.88 -10.83 7.94
CA ASN A 243 2.56 -10.80 6.63
C ASN A 243 1.58 -10.87 5.44
N GLU A 244 0.38 -10.33 5.58
CA GLU A 244 -0.56 -10.22 4.45
C GLU A 244 -0.17 -9.07 3.53
N ASP A 245 0.28 -9.35 2.31
CA ASP A 245 0.64 -8.30 1.35
C ASP A 245 -0.63 -7.64 0.77
N PRO A 246 -0.89 -6.34 1.00
CA PRO A 246 -2.04 -5.66 0.42
C PRO A 246 -2.05 -5.74 -1.11
N ALA A 247 -0.87 -5.85 -1.73
CA ALA A 247 -0.72 -5.96 -3.18
C ALA A 247 -1.22 -7.29 -3.76
N GLN A 248 -1.45 -8.33 -2.95
CA GLN A 248 -1.95 -9.62 -3.41
C GLN A 248 -3.47 -9.55 -3.65
N PRO A 249 -3.98 -9.51 -4.89
CA PRO A 249 -5.40 -9.29 -5.16
C PRO A 249 -6.30 -10.43 -4.68
N ASP A 250 -5.78 -11.67 -4.64
CA ASP A 250 -6.51 -12.84 -4.19
C ASP A 250 -6.56 -12.89 -2.64
N PRO A 251 -7.74 -12.81 -2.01
CA PRO A 251 -7.86 -12.83 -0.55
C PRO A 251 -7.32 -14.10 0.11
N GLU A 252 -7.42 -15.26 -0.55
CA GLU A 252 -6.93 -16.53 -0.01
C GLU A 252 -5.40 -16.57 -0.03
N LYS A 253 -4.79 -16.20 -1.17
CA LYS A 253 -3.33 -16.06 -1.27
C LYS A 253 -2.81 -15.01 -0.29
N ARG A 254 -3.52 -13.88 -0.15
CA ARG A 254 -3.17 -12.81 0.78
C ARG A 254 -3.16 -13.31 2.23
N ALA A 255 -4.22 -14.01 2.67
CA ALA A 255 -4.31 -14.58 4.01
C ALA A 255 -3.21 -15.62 4.30
N LEU A 256 -2.72 -16.30 3.27
CA LEU A 256 -1.56 -17.19 3.38
C LEU A 256 -0.22 -16.43 3.47
N GLY A 257 -0.21 -15.12 3.26
CA GLY A 257 0.98 -14.28 3.20
C GLY A 257 1.79 -14.51 1.93
N VAL A 258 1.15 -14.89 0.82
CA VAL A 258 1.79 -14.93 -0.50
C VAL A 258 2.07 -13.50 -0.96
N ASP A 259 3.26 -13.28 -1.52
CA ASP A 259 3.68 -11.97 -1.99
C ASP A 259 2.81 -11.52 -3.18
N GLY A 260 2.43 -10.23 -3.19
CA GLY A 260 1.57 -9.68 -4.22
C GLY A 260 2.28 -9.38 -5.55
N ILE A 261 3.61 -9.34 -5.53
CA ILE A 261 4.45 -9.08 -6.69
C ILE A 261 5.00 -10.39 -7.26
N ASP A 262 5.39 -11.32 -6.40
CA ASP A 262 5.95 -12.63 -6.77
C ASP A 262 5.20 -13.76 -6.06
N ASP A 263 4.23 -14.38 -6.74
CA ASP A 263 3.37 -15.39 -6.12
C ASP A 263 4.08 -16.71 -5.78
N SER A 264 5.35 -16.87 -6.17
CA SER A 264 6.22 -17.96 -5.74
C SER A 264 6.83 -17.73 -4.36
N LYS A 265 6.76 -16.49 -3.84
CA LYS A 265 7.37 -16.07 -2.58
C LYS A 265 6.33 -15.82 -1.50
N GLN A 266 6.81 -15.94 -0.27
CA GLN A 266 6.08 -15.49 0.91
C GLN A 266 6.45 -14.03 1.18
N HIS A 267 5.43 -13.21 1.38
CA HIS A 267 5.60 -11.85 1.84
C HIS A 267 6.25 -11.86 3.23
N TYR A 268 7.10 -10.87 3.45
CA TYR A 268 7.70 -10.61 4.75
C TYR A 268 7.57 -9.12 5.05
N CYS A 269 6.86 -8.81 6.13
CA CYS A 269 6.85 -7.48 6.72
C CYS A 269 7.80 -7.44 7.91
N GLY A 270 8.47 -6.30 8.10
CA GLY A 270 9.40 -6.10 9.21
C GLY A 270 8.70 -5.89 10.55
N LYS A 271 9.31 -5.03 11.37
CA LYS A 271 8.71 -4.51 12.62
C LYS A 271 7.52 -3.60 12.31
N ASP A 272 7.69 -2.73 11.31
CA ASP A 272 6.75 -1.67 10.98
C ASP A 272 6.23 -1.82 9.55
N SER A 273 4.98 -1.39 9.32
CA SER A 273 4.46 -1.06 7.99
C SER A 273 3.97 0.37 7.99
N THR A 274 4.61 1.20 7.18
CA THR A 274 4.36 2.64 7.09
C THR A 274 4.09 3.04 5.65
N ARG A 275 3.29 4.09 5.47
CA ARG A 275 2.89 4.59 4.15
C ARG A 275 2.59 6.09 4.16
N VAL A 276 2.66 6.69 2.99
CA VAL A 276 2.00 7.96 2.67
C VAL A 276 0.61 7.61 2.11
N HIS A 277 -0.44 7.90 2.88
CA HIS A 277 -1.79 7.41 2.61
C HIS A 277 -2.59 8.27 1.62
N ASP A 278 -2.08 9.44 1.24
CA ASP A 278 -2.62 10.29 0.18
C ASP A 278 -1.80 10.16 -1.12
N ALA A 279 -2.48 10.02 -2.25
CA ALA A 279 -1.82 9.77 -3.54
C ALA A 279 -1.09 11.01 -4.09
N THR A 280 -1.66 12.20 -3.94
CA THR A 280 -1.00 13.45 -4.32
C THR A 280 0.23 13.68 -3.45
N ALA A 281 0.13 13.42 -2.15
CA ALA A 281 1.24 13.52 -1.22
C ALA A 281 2.37 12.54 -1.59
N LEU A 282 2.06 11.27 -1.89
CA LEU A 282 3.08 10.32 -2.32
C LEU A 282 3.79 10.79 -3.60
N ALA A 283 3.03 11.24 -4.61
CA ALA A 283 3.62 11.75 -5.84
C ALA A 283 4.51 12.99 -5.56
N ALA A 284 4.07 13.89 -4.69
CA ALA A 284 4.86 15.02 -4.23
C ALA A 284 6.16 14.54 -3.54
N VAL A 285 6.10 13.59 -2.60
CA VAL A 285 7.31 13.03 -1.96
C VAL A 285 8.33 12.57 -2.99
N TYR A 286 7.90 11.85 -4.03
CA TYR A 286 8.80 11.39 -5.10
C TYR A 286 9.44 12.56 -5.87
N VAL A 287 8.65 13.56 -6.27
CA VAL A 287 9.15 14.75 -6.98
C VAL A 287 10.12 15.55 -6.11
N MET A 288 9.75 15.77 -4.85
CA MET A 288 10.53 16.56 -3.89
C MET A 288 11.83 15.84 -3.53
N ALA A 289 11.77 14.53 -3.28
CA ALA A 289 12.94 13.70 -3.06
C ALA A 289 13.88 13.70 -4.26
N ALA A 290 13.35 13.69 -5.49
CA ALA A 290 14.14 13.74 -6.72
C ALA A 290 15.01 14.98 -6.82
N GLU A 291 14.59 16.09 -6.22
CA GLU A 291 15.30 17.37 -6.21
C GLU A 291 16.18 17.57 -4.98
N HIS A 292 16.02 16.75 -3.94
CA HIS A 292 16.76 16.89 -2.69
C HIS A 292 18.28 16.76 -2.94
N PRO A 293 19.12 17.68 -2.44
CA PRO A 293 20.55 17.72 -2.76
C PRO A 293 21.31 16.42 -2.49
N GLU A 294 21.01 15.74 -1.37
CA GLU A 294 21.66 14.46 -1.04
C GLU A 294 21.23 13.33 -1.96
N VAL A 295 19.96 13.33 -2.38
CA VAL A 295 19.42 12.34 -3.33
C VAL A 295 20.03 12.57 -4.70
N ARG A 296 20.12 13.83 -5.16
CA ARG A 296 20.83 14.20 -6.39
C ARG A 296 22.28 13.73 -6.37
N ALA A 297 22.99 13.91 -5.26
CA ALA A 297 24.37 13.46 -5.14
C ALA A 297 24.55 11.94 -5.33
N VAL A 298 23.51 11.14 -5.05
CA VAL A 298 23.49 9.70 -5.35
C VAL A 298 23.15 9.44 -6.81
N LEU A 299 22.08 10.05 -7.31
CA LEU A 299 21.58 9.81 -8.68
C LEU A 299 22.55 10.30 -9.77
N ASP A 300 23.27 11.39 -9.53
CA ASP A 300 24.24 11.97 -10.47
C ASP A 300 25.65 11.36 -10.37
N ARG A 301 25.86 10.46 -9.42
CA ARG A 301 27.15 9.77 -9.26
C ARG A 301 27.42 8.86 -10.48
N PRO A 302 28.67 8.77 -10.96
CA PRO A 302 29.06 7.75 -11.93
C PRO A 302 28.68 6.35 -11.43
N PHE A 303 28.08 5.56 -12.31
CA PHE A 303 27.62 4.22 -11.97
C PHE A 303 28.79 3.27 -11.75
N ASP A 304 28.79 2.60 -10.60
CA ASP A 304 29.67 1.50 -10.25
C ASP A 304 28.82 0.30 -9.84
N GLU A 305 28.96 -0.80 -10.58
CA GLU A 305 28.22 -2.03 -10.35
C GLU A 305 28.52 -2.67 -9.00
N ASN A 306 29.65 -2.35 -8.36
CA ASN A 306 30.07 -2.91 -7.08
C ASN A 306 29.68 -2.03 -5.88
N VAL A 307 29.11 -0.85 -6.13
CA VAL A 307 28.73 0.11 -5.10
C VAL A 307 27.21 0.13 -4.94
N GLN A 308 26.74 -0.27 -3.77
CA GLN A 308 25.36 -0.03 -3.34
C GLN A 308 25.30 1.33 -2.64
N PRO A 309 24.52 2.31 -3.13
CA PRO A 309 24.36 3.57 -2.42
C PRO A 309 23.73 3.35 -1.05
N ARG A 310 24.12 4.19 -0.09
CA ARG A 310 23.48 4.22 1.23
C ARG A 310 22.11 4.84 1.11
N ASP A 311 21.19 4.37 1.95
CA ASP A 311 19.89 4.98 2.14
C ASP A 311 20.07 6.41 2.69
N ILE A 312 19.12 7.29 2.36
CA ILE A 312 19.07 8.68 2.85
C ILE A 312 17.78 8.85 3.64
N ALA A 313 17.84 9.60 4.74
CA ALA A 313 16.67 10.05 5.48
C ALA A 313 16.51 11.56 5.26
N VAL A 314 15.34 11.98 4.80
CA VAL A 314 15.01 13.40 4.62
C VAL A 314 13.80 13.71 5.50
N PRO A 315 13.82 14.79 6.30
CA PRO A 315 12.68 15.13 7.15
C PRO A 315 11.39 15.23 6.34
N ILE A 316 10.29 14.66 6.87
CA ILE A 316 8.98 14.72 6.22
C ILE A 316 8.60 16.18 5.95
N ALA A 317 8.93 17.07 6.89
CA ALA A 317 8.65 18.50 6.79
C ALA A 317 9.33 19.19 5.59
N GLU A 318 10.53 18.73 5.19
CA GLU A 318 11.25 19.27 4.04
C GLU A 318 10.64 18.83 2.69
N LEU A 319 9.89 17.72 2.68
CA LEU A 319 9.30 17.18 1.46
C LEU A 319 7.82 17.53 1.31
N LEU A 320 7.08 17.64 2.42
CA LEU A 320 5.62 17.80 2.42
C LEU A 320 5.13 19.02 3.21
N GLY A 321 6.04 19.83 3.77
CA GLY A 321 5.70 20.94 4.68
C GLY A 321 5.47 20.47 6.12
N SER A 322 5.30 21.41 7.06
CA SER A 322 5.22 21.12 8.51
C SER A 322 4.16 20.07 8.85
N ASP A 323 3.04 20.12 8.15
CA ASP A 323 1.86 19.28 8.40
C ASP A 323 1.90 18.00 7.53
N GLY A 324 2.99 17.80 6.77
CA GLY A 324 3.17 16.66 5.88
C GLY A 324 3.10 15.29 6.56
N HIS A 325 3.36 15.26 7.87
CA HIS A 325 3.26 14.07 8.69
C HIS A 325 1.83 13.55 8.84
N GLU A 326 0.81 14.39 8.65
CA GLU A 326 -0.60 14.00 8.69
C GLU A 326 -0.96 13.05 7.54
N PHE A 327 -0.22 13.11 6.42
CA PHE A 327 -0.38 12.17 5.29
C PHE A 327 0.33 10.84 5.51
N CYS A 328 0.97 10.64 6.66
CA CYS A 328 1.68 9.41 6.99
C CYS A 328 0.86 8.57 7.98
N SER A 329 0.81 7.26 7.76
CA SER A 329 0.26 6.32 8.74
C SER A 329 1.08 5.04 8.79
N GLY A 330 0.95 4.29 9.89
CA GLY A 330 1.60 3.01 10.01
C GLY A 330 1.29 2.27 11.29
N PHE A 331 1.73 1.02 11.33
CA PHE A 331 1.56 0.10 12.44
C PHE A 331 2.90 -0.55 12.77
N THR A 332 3.13 -0.81 14.06
CA THR A 332 4.30 -1.55 14.56
C THR A 332 3.85 -2.82 15.28
N LEU A 333 4.65 -3.88 15.15
CA LEU A 333 4.45 -5.13 15.90
C LEU A 333 4.78 -4.88 17.39
N LYS A 334 3.83 -5.16 18.29
CA LYS A 334 4.04 -4.97 19.73
C LYS A 334 5.03 -6.00 20.28
N GLY A 335 5.91 -5.57 21.18
CA GLY A 335 6.86 -6.47 21.85
C GLY A 335 8.01 -6.92 20.96
N TRP A 336 8.49 -6.05 20.06
CA TRP A 336 9.70 -6.30 19.30
C TRP A 336 10.94 -6.29 20.21
N PRO A 337 11.94 -7.19 20.02
CA PRO A 337 12.08 -8.17 18.94
C PRO A 337 11.42 -9.54 19.18
N GLU A 338 11.00 -9.87 20.40
CA GLU A 338 10.49 -11.21 20.76
C GLU A 338 9.27 -11.61 19.93
N ALA A 339 8.39 -10.65 19.64
CA ALA A 339 7.20 -10.86 18.81
C ALA A 339 7.52 -11.33 17.38
N LYS A 340 8.73 -11.08 16.86
CA LYS A 340 9.14 -11.57 15.54
C LYS A 340 9.14 -13.10 15.47
N ALA A 341 9.67 -13.75 16.51
CA ALA A 341 9.76 -15.21 16.57
C ALA A 341 8.38 -15.82 16.79
N ALA A 342 7.60 -15.27 17.73
CA ALA A 342 6.24 -15.71 18.00
C ALA A 342 5.33 -15.58 16.76
N ARG A 343 5.40 -14.45 16.05
CA ARG A 343 4.69 -14.25 14.77
C ARG A 343 5.08 -15.29 13.72
N LYS A 344 6.37 -15.59 13.60
CA LYS A 344 6.86 -16.61 12.65
C LYS A 344 6.29 -17.98 12.97
N GLU A 345 6.31 -18.39 14.23
CA GLU A 345 5.77 -19.67 14.68
C GLU A 345 4.25 -19.74 14.46
N TRP A 346 3.52 -18.69 14.87
CA TRP A 346 2.08 -18.57 14.69
C TRP A 346 1.69 -18.76 13.23
N LEU A 347 2.38 -18.07 12.31
CA LEU A 347 2.11 -18.17 10.87
C LEU A 347 2.44 -19.56 10.30
N GLN A 348 3.48 -20.22 10.81
CA GLN A 348 3.79 -21.59 10.40
C GLN A 348 2.70 -22.58 10.82
N VAL A 349 2.19 -22.47 12.05
CA VAL A 349 1.11 -23.31 12.57
C VAL A 349 -0.20 -23.04 11.81
N ALA A 350 -0.55 -21.76 11.61
CA ALA A 350 -1.75 -21.35 10.87
C ALA A 350 -1.77 -21.93 9.44
N ARG A 351 -0.65 -21.83 8.72
CA ARG A 351 -0.51 -22.36 7.36
C ARG A 351 -0.57 -23.89 7.29
N ALA A 352 -0.15 -24.57 8.34
CA ALA A 352 -0.26 -26.02 8.46
C ALA A 352 -1.67 -26.50 8.85
N GLY A 353 -2.61 -25.57 9.10
CA GLY A 353 -3.95 -25.89 9.61
C GLY A 353 -3.91 -26.40 11.06
N GLY A 354 -2.88 -26.02 11.83
CA GLY A 354 -2.72 -26.40 13.22
C GLY A 354 -3.66 -25.65 14.16
N ASP A 355 -3.70 -26.11 15.42
CA ASP A 355 -4.48 -25.46 16.47
C ASP A 355 -3.74 -24.22 17.00
N LEU A 356 -4.42 -23.07 16.96
CA LEU A 356 -3.90 -21.78 17.42
C LEU A 356 -4.42 -21.39 18.81
N SER A 357 -5.25 -22.23 19.45
CA SER A 357 -5.95 -21.87 20.69
C SER A 357 -5.02 -21.56 21.88
N GLU A 358 -3.81 -22.12 21.88
CA GLU A 358 -2.78 -21.87 22.91
C GLU A 358 -1.71 -20.85 22.47
N MET A 359 -1.79 -20.33 21.24
CA MET A 359 -0.80 -19.40 20.68
C MET A 359 -1.33 -17.96 20.70
N PRO A 360 -0.60 -17.01 21.31
CA PRO A 360 -1.02 -15.62 21.27
C PRO A 360 -0.98 -15.09 19.84
N GLU A 361 -2.07 -14.45 19.42
CA GLU A 361 -2.14 -13.80 18.12
C GLU A 361 -1.14 -12.62 18.04
N PRO A 362 -0.46 -12.40 16.90
CA PRO A 362 0.43 -11.26 16.74
C PRO A 362 -0.33 -9.94 16.90
N GLU A 363 0.05 -9.15 17.90
CA GLU A 363 -0.54 -7.83 18.13
C GLU A 363 0.25 -6.71 17.46
N VAL A 364 -0.48 -5.72 16.97
CA VAL A 364 0.08 -4.49 16.42
C VAL A 364 -0.50 -3.27 17.12
N GLU A 365 0.22 -2.17 17.07
CA GLU A 365 -0.24 -0.86 17.52
C GLU A 365 -0.08 0.17 16.40
N ARG A 366 -1.00 1.13 16.37
CA ARG A 366 -0.90 2.26 15.45
C ARG A 366 0.26 3.13 15.91
N ILE A 367 1.11 3.53 14.98
CA ILE A 367 2.15 4.53 15.23
C ILE A 367 1.42 5.87 15.49
N PRO A 368 1.61 6.49 16.67
CA PRO A 368 0.77 7.59 17.11
C PRO A 368 0.96 8.86 16.27
N THR A 369 2.18 9.12 15.81
CA THR A 369 2.50 10.28 14.97
C THR A 369 3.76 10.03 14.14
N PHE A 370 3.87 10.75 13.03
CA PHE A 370 5.07 10.88 12.21
C PHE A 370 5.68 12.28 12.29
N GLU A 371 5.17 13.14 13.18
CA GLU A 371 5.73 14.47 13.42
C GLU A 371 7.20 14.35 13.82
N GLY A 372 8.05 15.18 13.19
CA GLY A 372 9.51 15.10 13.36
C GLY A 372 10.19 13.88 12.73
N GLY A 373 9.43 13.02 12.04
CA GLY A 373 9.95 11.86 11.33
C GLY A 373 10.57 12.18 9.96
N ASP A 374 11.08 11.13 9.31
CA ASP A 374 11.78 11.21 8.03
C ASP A 374 11.08 10.37 6.95
N ILE A 375 11.21 10.76 5.69
CA ILE A 375 11.07 9.84 4.57
C ILE A 375 12.43 9.16 4.36
N LYS A 376 12.46 7.84 4.56
CA LYS A 376 13.61 7.02 4.20
C LYS A 376 13.56 6.71 2.70
N ILE A 377 14.62 7.05 1.99
CA ILE A 377 14.79 6.86 0.55
C ILE A 377 15.84 5.77 0.33
N VAL A 378 15.43 4.69 -0.34
CA VAL A 378 16.29 3.54 -0.63
C VAL A 378 16.63 3.55 -2.12
N PHE A 379 17.90 3.31 -2.43
CA PHE A 379 18.38 3.29 -3.80
C PHE A 379 18.63 1.87 -4.29
N LYS A 380 18.58 1.69 -5.60
CA LYS A 380 19.04 0.48 -6.28
C LYS A 380 19.97 0.81 -7.43
N ARG A 381 20.70 -0.22 -7.85
CA ARG A 381 21.43 -0.25 -9.12
C ARG A 381 20.47 -0.66 -10.23
N ASN A 382 20.39 0.14 -11.30
CA ASN A 382 19.82 -0.27 -12.57
C ASN A 382 20.97 -0.70 -13.48
N LEU A 383 21.22 -2.02 -13.54
CA LEU A 383 22.34 -2.59 -14.30
C LEU A 383 22.21 -2.37 -15.81
N GLU A 384 20.98 -2.43 -16.32
CA GLU A 384 20.69 -2.25 -17.75
C GLU A 384 20.97 -0.82 -18.20
N ALA A 385 20.42 0.16 -17.49
CA ALA A 385 20.62 1.57 -17.80
C ALA A 385 21.91 2.15 -17.22
N LYS A 386 22.72 1.34 -16.52
CA LYS A 386 23.98 1.73 -15.86
C LYS A 386 23.83 3.03 -15.07
N ARG A 387 22.83 3.07 -14.19
CA ARG A 387 22.48 4.24 -13.36
C ARG A 387 21.93 3.82 -12.00
N TYR A 388 21.98 4.72 -11.03
CA TYR A 388 21.26 4.55 -9.76
C TYR A 388 19.84 5.09 -9.90
N GLY A 389 18.90 4.52 -9.16
CA GLY A 389 17.52 4.99 -9.11
C GLY A 389 16.93 4.83 -7.71
N ILE A 390 15.86 5.57 -7.42
CA ILE A 390 15.09 5.38 -6.20
C ILE A 390 14.34 4.04 -6.34
N TYR A 391 14.60 3.12 -5.42
CA TYR A 391 13.94 1.81 -5.36
C TYR A 391 12.59 1.91 -4.65
N THR A 392 12.60 2.48 -3.45
CA THR A 392 11.43 2.68 -2.62
C THR A 392 11.65 3.89 -1.71
N LEU A 393 10.56 4.42 -1.18
CA LEU A 393 10.57 5.39 -0.10
C LEU A 393 9.44 5.09 0.87
N PHE A 394 9.64 5.41 2.14
CA PHE A 394 8.61 5.21 3.15
C PHE A 394 8.84 6.12 4.35
N PRO A 395 7.76 6.56 5.03
CA PRO A 395 7.90 7.36 6.22
C PRO A 395 8.41 6.53 7.39
N ARG A 396 9.27 7.11 8.20
CA ARG A 396 9.75 6.58 9.48
C ARG A 396 9.34 7.56 10.57
N PRO A 397 8.69 7.10 11.64
CA PRO A 397 8.40 7.97 12.77
C PRO A 397 9.71 8.40 13.44
N PHE A 398 9.64 9.50 14.19
CA PHE A 398 10.71 9.90 15.08
C PHE A 398 10.90 8.85 16.18
N GLU A 399 12.14 8.38 16.38
CA GLU A 399 12.50 7.48 17.47
C GLU A 399 13.26 8.33 18.50
N GLU A 400 12.67 8.52 19.70
CA GLU A 400 13.28 9.26 20.82
C GLU A 400 14.53 8.60 21.41
#